data_AF-A0A3M1J6S6-F1
#
_entry.id   AF-A0A3M1J6S6-F1
#
_cell.length_a   1.000
_cell.length_b   1.000
_cell.length_c   1.000
_cell.angle_alpha   90.00
_cell.angle_beta   90.00
_cell.angle_gamma   90.00
#
_symmetry.space_group_name_H-M   'P 1'
#
loop_
_entity.id
_entity.type
_entity.pdbx_description
1 polymer ?
#
loop_
_entity_poly.entity_id
_entity_poly.type
_entity_poly.pdbx_seq_one_letter_code
_entity_poly.pdbx_strand_id
1 'polypeptide(L)' 'MIDHISIPVTDLERAARFYEALLGTLGFELLVRRRARLGFGKRYPEFWINERLSPGRGSVPDGAHVALRAASVAH' A
#
# COMPACT_ATOMS: atom_id res chain seq x y z
N MET A 1 2.92 -7.23 16.64
CA MET A 1 1.69 -6.68 16.04
C MET A 1 2.10 -5.46 15.25
N ILE A 2 1.73 -5.35 13.98
CA ILE A 2 2.01 -4.18 13.13
C ILE A 2 0.73 -3.36 13.07
N ASP A 3 0.82 -2.08 13.42
CA ASP A 3 -0.33 -1.16 13.36
C ASP A 3 -0.62 -0.73 11.91
N HIS A 4 0.42 -0.29 11.20
CA HIS A 4 0.37 0.05 9.79
C HIS A 4 1.77 0.01 9.14
N ILE A 5 1.82 0.01 7.81
CA ILE A 5 3.06 0.13 7.03
C ILE A 5 2.94 1.22 5.96
N SER A 6 4.09 1.69 5.45
CA SER A 6 4.18 2.68 4.38
C SER A 6 5.18 2.24 3.31
N ILE A 7 4.70 2.10 2.08
CA ILE A 7 5.52 1.73 0.92
C ILE A 7 5.67 2.94 -0.01
N PRO A 8 6.89 3.28 -0.43
CA PRO A 8 7.07 4.34 -1.41
C PRO A 8 6.74 3.87 -2.82
N VAL A 9 6.16 4.77 -3.62
CA VAL A 9 5.83 4.53 -5.03
C VAL A 9 6.29 5.72 -5.88
N THR A 10 6.61 5.47 -7.15
CA THR A 10 7.10 6.49 -8.09
C THR A 10 5.97 7.23 -8.82
N ASP A 11 4.78 6.63 -8.85
CA ASP A 11 3.57 7.19 -9.49
C ASP A 11 2.38 6.79 -8.62
N LEU A 12 1.76 7.79 -7.99
CA LEU A 12 0.69 7.53 -7.01
C LEU A 12 -0.57 6.97 -7.65
N GLU A 13 -0.95 7.46 -8.83
CA GLU A 13 -2.19 7.07 -9.52
C GLU A 13 -2.06 5.67 -10.11
N ARG A 14 -0.91 5.34 -10.69
CA ARG A 14 -0.63 3.98 -11.16
C ARG A 14 -0.59 2.99 -10.00
N ALA A 15 0.04 3.36 -8.89
CA ALA A 15 0.06 2.54 -7.69
C ALA A 15 -1.33 2.37 -7.08
N ALA A 16 -2.15 3.43 -7.07
CA ALA A 16 -3.53 3.38 -6.58
C ALA A 16 -4.32 2.28 -7.28
N ARG A 17 -4.35 2.28 -8.62
CA ARG A 17 -5.06 1.26 -9.41
C ARG A 17 -4.60 -0.16 -9.11
N PHE A 18 -3.28 -0.36 -8.96
CA PHE A 18 -2.71 -1.66 -8.63
C PHE A 18 -3.13 -2.12 -7.22
N TYR A 19 -2.97 -1.26 -6.22
CA TYR A 19 -3.26 -1.61 -4.83
C TYR A 19 -4.76 -1.66 -4.52
N GLU A 20 -5.60 -0.87 -5.19
CA GLU A 20 -7.06 -1.01 -5.12
C GLU A 20 -7.50 -2.40 -5.60
N ALA A 21 -7.02 -2.84 -6.76
CA ALA A 21 -7.35 -4.16 -7.29
C ALA A 21 -6.81 -5.28 -6.38
N LEU A 22 -5.54 -5.19 -5.96
CA LEU A 22 -4.91 -6.22 -5.12
C LEU A 22 -5.53 -6.29 -3.72
N LEU A 23 -5.61 -5.17 -3.02
CA LEU A 23 -6.08 -5.12 -1.63
C LEU A 23 -7.60 -5.33 -1.56
N GLY A 24 -8.34 -4.96 -2.60
CA GLY A 24 -9.77 -5.26 -2.73
C GLY A 24 -10.07 -6.76 -2.64
N THR A 25 -9.19 -7.63 -3.18
CA THR A 25 -9.34 -9.09 -3.03
C THR A 25 -9.26 -9.57 -1.57
N LEU A 26 -8.66 -8.76 -0.70
CA LEU A 26 -8.50 -9.05 0.73
C LEU A 26 -9.52 -8.30 1.60
N GLY A 27 -10.45 -7.57 0.98
CA GLY A 27 -11.49 -6.78 1.63
C GLY A 27 -11.01 -5.44 2.20
N PHE A 28 -9.91 -4.90 1.69
CA PHE A 28 -9.44 -3.55 2.01
C PHE A 28 -10.06 -2.55 1.03
N GLU A 29 -10.30 -1.34 1.51
CA GLU A 29 -10.79 -0.22 0.71
C GLU A 29 -9.85 0.98 0.82
N LEU A 30 -9.94 1.92 -0.13
CA LEU A 30 -9.25 3.20 -0.03
C LEU A 30 -9.99 4.09 0.98
N LEU A 31 -9.44 4.23 2.19
CA LEU A 31 -10.05 4.98 3.29
C LEU A 31 -9.58 6.43 3.35
N VAL A 32 -8.33 6.69 2.93
CA VAL A 32 -7.72 8.02 3.02
C VAL A 32 -7.05 8.41 1.72
N ARG A 33 -7.51 9.52 1.13
CA ARG A 33 -6.86 10.18 -0.01
C ARG A 33 -6.23 11.51 0.43
N ARG A 34 -4.94 11.68 0.15
CA ARG A 34 -4.18 12.93 0.36
C ARG A 34 -3.29 13.16 -0.86
N ARG A 35 -2.82 14.40 -1.03
CA ARG A 35 -2.04 14.83 -2.22
C ARG A 35 -0.90 13.88 -2.60
N ALA A 36 -0.12 13.40 -1.64
CA ALA A 36 1.07 12.58 -1.89
C ALA A 36 1.00 11.19 -1.24
N ARG A 37 -0.18 10.78 -0.74
CA ARG A 37 -0.33 9.49 -0.04
C ARG A 37 -1.75 8.97 -0.03
N LEU A 38 -1.88 7.66 -0.11
CA LEU A 38 -3.13 6.92 -0.08
C LEU A 38 -3.06 5.87 1.03
N GLY A 39 -4.14 5.74 1.80
CA GLY A 39 -4.24 4.81 2.92
C GLY A 39 -5.39 3.83 2.73
N PHE A 40 -5.07 2.54 2.73
CA PHE A 40 -5.98 1.42 2.55
C PHE A 40 -6.20 0.67 3.86
N GLY A 41 -7.39 0.13 4.06
CA GLY A 41 -7.69 -0.67 5.26
C GLY A 41 -9.11 -1.22 5.29
N LYS A 42 -9.43 -1.99 6.34
CA LYS A 42 -10.79 -2.51 6.56
C LYS A 42 -11.65 -1.63 7.45
N ARG A 43 -11.02 -1.02 8.47
CA ARG A 43 -11.68 -0.15 9.46
C ARG A 43 -10.93 1.16 9.66
N TYR A 44 -9.61 1.10 9.56
CA TYR A 44 -8.70 2.25 9.61
C TYR A 44 -7.54 1.98 8.63
N PRO A 45 -6.76 3.00 8.23
CA PRO A 45 -5.70 2.82 7.24
C PRO A 45 -4.51 2.02 7.80
N GLU A 46 -4.35 0.79 7.30
CA GLU A 46 -3.31 -0.17 7.70
C GLU A 46 -2.15 -0.21 6.68
N PHE A 47 -2.45 0.04 5.41
CA PHE A 47 -1.49 -0.03 4.31
C PHE A 47 -1.42 1.29 3.56
N TRP A 48 -0.26 1.93 3.58
CA TRP A 48 -0.07 3.23 2.94
C TRP A 48 0.86 3.14 1.74
N ILE A 49 0.50 3.86 0.67
CA ILE A 49 1.42 4.20 -0.41
C ILE A 49 1.69 5.69 -0.40
N ASN A 50 2.97 6.06 -0.60
CA ASN A 50 3.41 7.45 -0.58
C ASN A 50 4.21 7.75 -1.85
N GLU A 51 3.85 8.84 -2.54
CA GLU A 51 4.56 9.30 -3.72
C GLU A 51 5.96 9.80 -3.33
N ARG A 52 6.99 9.29 -4.01
CA ARG A 52 8.35 9.85 -3.93
C ARG A 52 8.65 10.69 -5.16
N LEU A 53 8.91 11.97 -4.92
CA LEU A 53 9.21 12.96 -5.95
C LEU A 53 10.70 13.05 -6.32
N SER A 54 11.60 12.31 -5.65
CA SER A 54 13.05 12.43 -5.89
C SER A 54 13.75 11.07 -6.02
N PRO A 55 14.42 10.79 -7.14
CA PRO A 55 15.29 9.62 -7.28
C PRO A 55 16.45 9.68 -6.28
N GLY A 56 16.72 8.58 -5.57
CA GLY A 56 17.96 8.39 -4.79
C GLY A 56 17.89 8.64 -3.28
N ARG A 57 16.85 9.27 -2.73
CA ARG A 57 16.62 9.30 -1.27
C ARG A 57 15.57 8.25 -0.90
N GLY A 58 16.01 7.18 -0.23
CA GLY A 58 15.17 6.13 0.38
C GLY A 58 14.62 5.09 -0.61
N SER A 59 15.53 4.47 -1.36
CA SER A 59 15.27 3.14 -1.91
C SER A 59 14.76 2.23 -0.79
N VAL A 60 13.78 1.39 -1.12
CA VAL A 60 13.42 0.28 -0.25
C VAL A 60 14.70 -0.53 0.00
N PRO A 61 15.09 -0.79 1.26
CA PRO A 61 16.29 -1.58 1.55
C PRO A 61 16.23 -2.93 0.85
N ASP A 62 17.40 -3.45 0.46
CA ASP A 62 17.49 -4.81 -0.05
C ASP A 62 16.92 -5.79 1.00
N GLY A 63 16.08 -6.71 0.54
CA GLY A 63 15.38 -7.67 1.39
C GLY A 63 14.09 -7.19 2.08
N ALA A 64 13.63 -5.95 1.88
CA ALA A 64 12.33 -5.56 2.44
C ALA A 64 11.18 -6.34 1.77
N HIS A 65 10.34 -6.96 2.60
CA HIS A 65 9.23 -7.79 2.14
C HIS A 65 7.97 -7.49 2.96
N VAL A 66 6.84 -7.42 2.26
CA VAL A 66 5.52 -7.24 2.86
C VAL A 66 4.64 -8.40 2.44
N ALA A 67 4.18 -9.18 3.42
CA ALA A 67 3.22 -10.26 3.22
C ALA A 67 1.87 -9.86 3.83
N LEU A 68 0.80 -10.05 3.07
CA LEU A 68 -0.57 -9.79 3.50
C LEU A 68 -1.27 -11.11 3.77
N ARG A 69 -2.04 -11.17 4.86
CA ARG A 69 -2.80 -12.37 5.21
C ARG A 69 -4.06 -12.47 4.36
N ALA A 70 -4.18 -13.56 3.61
CA ALA A 70 -5.43 -13.99 2.99
C ALA A 70 -6.13 -15.03 3.88
N ALA A 71 -7.46 -15.05 3.86
CA ALA A 71 -8.25 -16.04 4.61
C ALA A 71 -8.33 -17.41 3.89
N SER A 72 -8.06 -17.43 2.59
CA SER A 72 -8.13 -18.62 1.73
C SER A 72 -7.18 -18.50 0.54
N VAL A 73 -7.01 -19.60 -0.19
CA VAL A 73 -6.37 -19.61 -1.52
C VAL A 73 -7.36 -19.11 -2.59
N ALA A 74 -6.86 -18.74 -3.77
CA ALA A 74 -7.71 -18.42 -4.91
C ALA A 74 -8.40 -19.69 -5.44
N HIS A 75 -9.66 -19.54 -5.86
CA HIS A 75 -10.47 -20.59 -6.47
C HIS A 75 -10.39 -20.52 -8.00
#